data_AF-K2CCG7-F1
#
_entry.id   AF-K2CCG7-F1
#
_cell.length_a   1.000
_cell.length_b   1.000
_cell.length_c   1.000
_cell.angle_alpha   90.00
_cell.angle_beta   90.00
_cell.angle_gamma   90.00
#
_symmetry.space_group_name_H-M   'P 1'
#
loop_
_entity.id
_entity.type
_entity.pdbx_description
1 polymer ?
#
loop_
_entity_poly.entity_id
_entity_poly.type
_entity_poly.pdbx_seq_one_letter_code
_entity_poly.pdbx_strand_id
1 'polypeptide(L)'
;GYGYIELAAQQQPEVFQVASFKEKPDEQTARTFLQTGNYLWNANMFVWRADTLLKLYEQHMPEMYRTLLDVQRQPERLNELYPRLEKVAVDYAIIERAEKILAIPGKFGWNDIGDWARLKDELVSTEADNYSKGDHLDIGSKNTLVFSETNRFIATINTTNLIIVDTPDGLLVCDKFSSQKVKEVIAELKRRKRSDLL
;
A
#
# COMPACT_ATOMS: atom_id res chain seq x y z
N GLY A 1 1.29 -6.95 2.61
CA GLY A 1 0.06 -7.75 2.53
C GLY A 1 -1.15 -6.83 2.54
N TYR A 2 -2.34 -7.40 2.42
CA TYR A 2 -3.61 -6.68 2.43
C TYR A 2 -4.36 -6.88 3.76
N GLY A 3 -5.30 -5.99 4.04
CA GLY A 3 -6.33 -6.24 5.04
C GLY A 3 -7.39 -7.20 4.52
N TYR A 4 -8.02 -7.94 5.42
CA TYR A 4 -9.09 -8.88 5.11
C TYR A 4 -10.35 -8.51 5.90
N ILE A 5 -11.50 -8.59 5.22
CA ILE A 5 -12.81 -8.22 5.75
C ILE A 5 -13.68 -9.47 5.73
N GLU A 6 -14.06 -9.98 6.89
CA GLU A 6 -15.00 -11.10 7.00
C GLU A 6 -16.43 -10.60 6.85
N LEU A 7 -17.15 -11.14 5.87
CA LEU A 7 -18.55 -10.84 5.67
C LEU A 7 -19.43 -11.66 6.62
N ALA A 8 -20.41 -10.99 7.20
CA ALA A 8 -21.46 -11.58 8.01
C ALA A 8 -22.80 -11.53 7.26
N ALA A 9 -23.88 -11.11 7.93
CA ALA A 9 -25.19 -10.99 7.32
C ALA A 9 -25.27 -9.85 6.30
N GLN A 10 -25.96 -10.11 5.20
CA GLN A 10 -26.35 -9.08 4.25
C GLN A 10 -27.45 -8.20 4.88
N GLN A 11 -27.21 -6.89 4.96
CA GLN A 11 -28.21 -5.93 5.46
C GLN A 11 -29.10 -5.39 4.34
N GLN A 12 -28.52 -5.15 3.16
CA GLN A 12 -29.20 -4.63 1.97
C GLN A 12 -28.55 -5.24 0.71
N PRO A 13 -29.15 -5.09 -0.49
CA PRO A 13 -28.48 -5.49 -1.73
C PRO A 13 -27.04 -4.95 -1.80
N GLU A 14 -26.06 -5.85 -1.92
CA GLU A 14 -24.63 -5.54 -1.98
C GLU A 14 -24.02 -4.85 -0.73
N VAL A 15 -24.74 -4.81 0.39
CA VAL A 15 -24.24 -4.25 1.66
C VAL A 15 -24.25 -5.33 2.74
N PHE A 16 -23.07 -5.60 3.29
CA PHE A 16 -22.85 -6.66 4.28
C PHE A 16 -22.37 -6.08 5.61
N GLN A 17 -22.80 -6.66 6.72
CA GLN A 17 -22.12 -6.45 7.99
C GLN A 17 -20.73 -7.09 7.95
N VAL A 18 -19.77 -6.46 8.62
CA VAL A 18 -18.44 -7.02 8.81
C VAL A 18 -18.41 -7.75 10.15
N ALA A 19 -18.11 -9.06 10.14
CA ALA A 19 -17.91 -9.84 11.36
C ALA A 19 -16.58 -9.51 12.02
N SER A 20 -15.53 -9.42 11.20
CA SER A 20 -14.18 -9.13 11.65
C SER A 20 -13.38 -8.44 10.56
N PHE A 21 -12.41 -7.63 10.99
CA PHE A 21 -11.43 -7.02 10.12
C PHE A 21 -10.04 -7.41 10.62
N LYS A 22 -9.15 -7.78 9.70
CA LYS A 22 -7.77 -8.14 10.05
C LYS A 22 -6.78 -7.49 9.10
N GLU A 23 -5.98 -6.54 9.58
CA GLU A 23 -4.95 -5.90 8.77
C GLU A 23 -3.70 -6.77 8.67
N LYS A 24 -3.29 -7.12 7.44
CA LYS A 24 -2.02 -7.80 7.13
C LYS A 24 -1.77 -9.05 8.00
N PRO A 25 -2.64 -10.06 7.95
CA PRO A 25 -2.41 -11.33 8.63
C PRO A 25 -1.14 -12.02 8.12
N ASP A 26 -0.63 -12.99 8.90
CA ASP A 26 0.41 -13.89 8.43
C ASP A 26 -0.08 -14.75 7.24
N GLU A 27 0.87 -15.36 6.52
CA GLU A 27 0.58 -16.12 5.31
C GLU A 27 -0.37 -17.30 5.56
N GLN A 28 -0.22 -17.99 6.68
CA GLN A 28 -1.06 -19.15 7.01
C GLN A 28 -2.51 -18.71 7.23
N THR A 29 -2.70 -17.65 8.01
CA THR A 29 -4.00 -17.04 8.27
C THR A 29 -4.64 -16.51 6.97
N ALA A 30 -3.86 -15.85 6.10
CA ALA A 30 -4.34 -15.36 4.81
C ALA A 30 -4.83 -16.49 3.89
N ARG A 31 -4.12 -17.64 3.86
CA ARG A 31 -4.53 -18.83 3.10
C ARG A 31 -5.85 -19.39 3.61
N THR A 32 -6.05 -19.43 4.93
CA THR A 32 -7.32 -19.86 5.52
C THR A 32 -8.47 -18.93 5.11
N PHE A 33 -8.29 -17.61 5.16
CA PHE A 33 -9.32 -16.65 4.76
C PHE A 33 -9.77 -16.84 3.30
N LEU A 34 -8.82 -17.07 2.39
CA LEU A 34 -9.13 -17.36 0.99
C LEU A 34 -9.91 -18.66 0.80
N GLN A 35 -9.65 -19.68 1.62
CA GLN A 35 -10.35 -20.96 1.57
C GLN A 35 -11.77 -20.88 2.13
N THR A 36 -12.02 -20.04 3.14
CA THR A 36 -13.35 -19.88 3.73
C THR A 36 -14.35 -19.24 2.76
N GLY A 37 -13.87 -18.37 1.86
CA GLY A 37 -14.67 -17.79 0.77
C GLY A 37 -15.63 -16.67 1.19
N ASN A 38 -15.72 -16.34 2.48
CA ASN A 38 -16.50 -15.22 3.02
C ASN A 38 -15.65 -13.98 3.34
N TYR A 39 -14.37 -13.97 2.97
CA TYR A 39 -13.48 -12.83 3.17
C TYR A 39 -13.28 -12.03 1.89
N LEU A 40 -13.26 -10.71 2.01
CA LEU A 40 -12.82 -9.77 0.97
C LEU A 40 -11.46 -9.18 1.31
N TRP A 41 -10.74 -8.67 0.32
CA TRP A 41 -9.62 -7.76 0.56
C TRP A 41 -10.13 -6.36 0.92
N ASN A 42 -9.48 -5.72 1.89
CA ASN A 42 -9.65 -4.30 2.15
C ASN A 42 -8.93 -3.48 1.06
N ALA A 43 -9.70 -2.72 0.29
CA ALA A 43 -9.18 -1.85 -0.77
C ALA A 43 -8.62 -0.51 -0.26
N ASN A 44 -8.59 -0.28 1.06
CA ASN A 44 -8.24 1.00 1.70
C ASN A 44 -9.13 2.17 1.25
N MET A 45 -10.39 1.88 0.93
CA MET A 45 -11.39 2.88 0.55
C MET A 45 -12.48 2.90 1.63
N PHE A 46 -12.67 4.06 2.25
CA PHE A 46 -13.63 4.23 3.33
C PHE A 46 -14.60 5.38 3.04
N VAL A 47 -15.85 5.19 3.45
CA VAL A 47 -16.87 6.23 3.43
C VAL A 47 -17.51 6.30 4.81
N TRP A 48 -17.46 7.48 5.41
CA TRP A 48 -18.05 7.75 6.72
C TRP A 48 -18.52 9.19 6.81
N ARG A 49 -19.38 9.46 7.79
CA ARG A 49 -19.69 10.83 8.21
C ARG A 49 -18.56 11.32 9.12
N ALA A 50 -18.13 12.57 8.96
CA ALA A 50 -16.99 13.12 9.69
C ALA A 50 -17.17 13.10 11.22
N ASP A 51 -18.37 13.39 11.71
CA ASP A 51 -18.72 13.30 13.13
C ASP A 51 -18.71 11.86 13.66
N THR A 52 -19.09 10.86 12.84
CA THR A 52 -18.98 9.44 13.21
C THR A 52 -17.52 9.06 13.39
N LEU A 53 -16.64 9.46 12.45
CA LEU A 53 -15.20 9.22 12.58
C LEU A 53 -14.63 9.91 13.82
N LEU A 54 -14.99 11.17 14.07
CA LEU A 54 -14.53 11.92 15.24
C LEU A 54 -14.96 11.27 16.55
N LYS A 55 -16.18 10.73 16.64
CA LYS A 55 -16.64 9.96 17.81
C LYS A 55 -15.84 8.68 18.02
N LEU A 56 -15.47 7.99 16.95
CA LEU A 56 -14.60 6.81 17.05
C LEU A 56 -13.19 7.18 17.52
N TYR A 57 -12.63 8.30 17.05
CA TYR A 57 -11.37 8.82 17.61
C TYR A 57 -11.51 9.22 19.08
N GLU A 58 -12.60 9.88 19.47
CA GLU A 58 -12.86 10.22 20.87
C GLU A 58 -12.89 8.98 21.76
N GLN A 59 -13.54 7.90 21.30
CA GLN A 59 -13.67 6.64 22.02
C GLN A 59 -12.37 5.82 22.07
N HIS A 60 -11.66 5.69 20.94
CA HIS A 60 -10.55 4.74 20.81
C HIS A 60 -9.15 5.39 20.87
N MET A 61 -9.05 6.70 20.65
CA MET A 61 -7.80 7.47 20.64
C MET A 61 -8.02 8.91 21.16
N PRO A 62 -8.39 9.10 22.44
CA PRO A 62 -8.81 10.40 22.97
C PRO A 62 -7.75 11.51 22.81
N GLU A 63 -6.46 11.19 22.88
CA GLU A 63 -5.39 12.19 22.66
C GLU A 63 -5.29 12.65 21.19
N MET A 64 -5.46 11.72 20.24
CA MET A 64 -5.58 12.05 18.82
C MET A 64 -6.78 12.96 18.60
N TYR A 65 -7.94 12.60 19.18
CA TYR A 65 -9.16 13.40 19.09
C TYR A 65 -8.98 14.83 19.60
N ARG A 66 -8.40 15.03 20.79
CA ARG A 66 -8.12 16.36 21.34
C ARG A 66 -7.22 17.19 20.43
N THR A 67 -6.17 16.57 19.90
CA THR A 67 -5.24 17.27 18.99
C THR A 67 -5.93 17.65 17.68
N LEU A 68 -6.81 16.79 17.15
CA LEU A 68 -7.63 17.11 15.98
C LEU A 68 -8.55 18.31 16.24
N LEU A 69 -9.15 18.42 17.43
CA LEU A 69 -9.94 19.59 17.81
C LEU A 69 -9.09 20.87 17.93
N ASP A 70 -7.88 20.77 18.45
CA ASP A 70 -6.97 21.90 18.55
C ASP A 70 -6.52 22.38 17.16
N VAL A 71 -6.18 21.45 16.25
CA VAL A 71 -5.90 21.77 14.84
C VAL A 71 -7.12 22.40 14.16
N GLN A 72 -8.34 21.91 14.43
CA GLN A 72 -9.55 22.49 13.86
C GLN A 72 -9.76 23.95 14.33
N ARG A 73 -9.46 24.24 15.60
CA ARG A 73 -9.57 25.60 16.17
C ARG A 73 -8.43 26.52 15.73
N GLN A 74 -7.25 25.96 15.52
CA GLN A 74 -5.99 26.66 15.21
C GLN A 74 -5.22 25.95 14.07
N PRO A 75 -5.72 26.03 12.82
CA PRO A 75 -5.12 25.32 11.69
C PRO A 75 -3.66 25.70 11.43
N GLU A 76 -3.26 26.92 11.78
CA GLU A 76 -1.90 27.44 11.67
C GLU A 76 -0.88 26.65 12.52
N ARG A 77 -1.35 25.96 13.57
CA ARG A 77 -0.51 25.14 14.45
C ARG A 77 -0.34 23.70 13.96
N LEU A 78 -0.86 23.35 12.78
CA LEU A 78 -0.74 21.99 12.24
C LEU A 78 0.71 21.48 12.27
N ASN A 79 1.68 22.30 11.83
CA ASN A 79 3.09 21.90 11.79
C ASN A 79 3.71 21.70 13.19
N GLU A 80 3.15 22.34 14.22
CA GLU A 80 3.56 22.19 15.61
C GLU A 80 2.93 20.94 16.25
N LEU A 81 1.67 20.66 15.93
CA LEU A 81 0.85 19.62 16.56
C LEU A 81 1.00 18.26 15.89
N TYR A 82 1.08 18.22 14.56
CA TYR A 82 1.16 16.98 13.78
C TYR A 82 2.32 16.06 14.19
N PRO A 83 3.55 16.56 14.45
CA PRO A 83 4.66 15.71 14.88
C PRO A 83 4.46 15.03 16.25
N ARG A 84 3.50 15.52 17.05
CA ARG A 84 3.17 14.95 18.38
C ARG A 84 2.14 13.83 18.29
N LEU A 85 1.47 13.68 17.13
CA LEU A 85 0.47 12.65 16.93
C LEU A 85 1.11 11.27 16.87
N GLU A 86 0.42 10.30 17.46
CA GLU A 86 0.78 8.90 17.31
C GLU A 86 0.73 8.50 15.82
N LYS A 87 1.82 7.94 15.32
CA LYS A 87 1.89 7.42 13.96
C LYS A 87 1.22 6.04 13.89
N VAL A 88 -0.06 6.03 13.57
CA VAL A 88 -0.87 4.81 13.45
C VAL A 88 -1.76 4.87 12.20
N ALA A 89 -1.97 3.72 11.56
CA ALA A 89 -2.90 3.62 10.44
C ALA A 89 -4.35 3.61 10.93
N VAL A 90 -5.27 4.17 10.13
CA VAL A 90 -6.71 4.21 10.47
C VAL A 90 -7.29 2.81 10.65
N ASP A 91 -6.76 1.80 9.95
CA ASP A 91 -7.16 0.41 10.06
C ASP A 91 -7.00 -0.12 11.49
N TYR A 92 -5.84 0.12 12.10
CA TYR A 92 -5.57 -0.28 13.49
C TYR A 92 -6.20 0.65 14.53
N ALA A 93 -6.21 1.95 14.23
CA ALA A 93 -6.70 2.98 15.14
C ALA A 93 -8.22 2.91 15.33
N ILE A 94 -8.96 2.69 14.23
CA ILE A 94 -10.40 2.84 14.16
C ILE A 94 -11.07 1.57 13.62
N ILE A 95 -10.68 1.08 12.44
CA ILE A 95 -11.44 0.03 11.74
C ILE A 95 -11.48 -1.27 12.52
N GLU A 96 -10.35 -1.78 13.02
CA GLU A 96 -10.31 -3.01 13.82
C GLU A 96 -11.10 -2.90 15.15
N ARG A 97 -11.41 -1.67 15.60
CA ARG A 97 -12.06 -1.40 16.88
C ARG A 97 -13.52 -0.97 16.75
N ALA A 98 -13.97 -0.60 15.54
CA ALA A 98 -15.29 -0.06 15.33
C ALA A 98 -16.35 -1.17 15.32
N GLU A 99 -17.43 -0.97 16.06
CA GLU A 99 -18.51 -1.97 16.21
C GLU A 99 -19.46 -2.03 15.00
N LYS A 100 -19.53 -0.94 14.23
CA LYS A 100 -20.52 -0.77 13.14
C LYS A 100 -19.82 -0.51 11.83
N ILE A 101 -19.41 -1.59 11.18
CA ILE A 101 -18.74 -1.55 9.88
C ILE A 101 -19.61 -2.29 8.87
N LEU A 102 -19.77 -1.66 7.70
CA LEU A 102 -20.43 -2.25 6.55
C LEU A 102 -19.41 -2.35 5.42
N ALA A 103 -19.50 -3.43 4.64
CA ALA A 103 -18.69 -3.66 3.46
C ALA A 103 -19.58 -3.73 2.21
N ILE A 104 -19.09 -3.11 1.13
CA ILE A 104 -19.69 -3.19 -0.20
C ILE A 104 -18.67 -3.90 -1.11
N PRO A 105 -18.96 -5.10 -1.62
CA PRO A 105 -18.05 -5.81 -2.51
C PRO A 105 -17.85 -5.04 -3.83
N GLY A 106 -16.60 -4.76 -4.19
CA GLY A 106 -16.25 -4.15 -5.47
C GLY A 106 -16.20 -5.17 -6.60
N LYS A 107 -16.79 -4.84 -7.76
CA LYS A 107 -16.71 -5.63 -9.00
C LYS A 107 -15.95 -4.86 -10.08
N PHE A 108 -14.66 -4.62 -9.83
CA PHE A 108 -13.78 -3.89 -10.74
C PHE A 108 -12.34 -4.39 -10.61
N GLY A 109 -11.52 -4.16 -11.63
CA GLY A 109 -10.09 -4.41 -11.54
C GLY A 109 -9.47 -3.50 -10.48
N TRP A 110 -8.82 -4.09 -9.49
CA TRP A 110 -8.17 -3.36 -8.40
C TRP A 110 -6.83 -3.99 -8.08
N ASN A 111 -5.81 -3.13 -7.96
CA ASN A 111 -4.52 -3.51 -7.41
C ASN A 111 -3.93 -2.33 -6.62
N ASP A 112 -3.27 -2.64 -5.51
CA ASP A 112 -2.49 -1.69 -4.72
C ASP A 112 -1.02 -1.80 -5.16
N ILE A 113 -0.63 -0.92 -6.08
CA ILE A 113 0.72 -0.85 -6.64
C ILE A 113 1.68 -0.33 -5.55
N GLY A 114 2.13 -1.27 -4.72
CA GLY A 114 2.99 -1.02 -3.56
C GLY A 114 4.47 -1.37 -3.77
N ASP A 115 4.86 -1.86 -4.94
CA ASP A 115 6.24 -2.10 -5.35
C ASP A 115 6.38 -2.19 -6.88
N TRP A 116 7.62 -2.21 -7.33
CA TRP A 116 7.98 -2.31 -8.74
C TRP A 116 7.62 -3.65 -9.39
N ALA A 117 7.56 -4.74 -8.61
CA ALA A 117 7.15 -6.03 -9.15
C ALA A 117 5.67 -6.04 -9.53
N ARG A 118 4.80 -5.47 -8.68
CA ARG A 118 3.38 -5.29 -8.98
C ARG A 118 3.16 -4.35 -10.15
N LEU A 119 3.91 -3.24 -10.21
CA LEU A 119 3.84 -2.34 -11.35
C LEU A 119 4.21 -3.08 -12.64
N LYS A 120 5.26 -3.89 -12.62
CA LYS A 120 5.63 -4.74 -13.77
C LYS A 120 4.48 -5.63 -14.20
N ASP A 121 3.87 -6.33 -13.26
CA ASP A 121 2.80 -7.31 -13.55
C ASP A 121 1.53 -6.64 -14.09
N GLU A 122 1.23 -5.41 -13.67
CA GLU A 122 0.11 -4.62 -14.21
C GLU A 122 0.37 -4.06 -15.62
N LEU A 123 1.64 -3.84 -15.98
CA LEU A 123 2.01 -3.22 -17.25
C LEU A 123 2.16 -4.21 -18.42
N VAL A 124 2.03 -5.51 -18.15
CA VAL A 124 2.25 -6.57 -19.14
C VAL A 124 1.07 -7.53 -19.20
N SER A 125 0.96 -8.25 -20.32
CA SER A 125 -0.12 -9.22 -20.52
C SER A 125 0.18 -10.57 -19.87
N THR A 126 1.45 -10.97 -19.79
CA THR A 126 1.86 -12.24 -19.19
C THR A 126 3.03 -12.07 -18.23
N GLU A 127 3.14 -12.97 -17.25
CA GLU A 127 4.22 -12.92 -16.25
C GLU A 127 5.62 -13.03 -16.87
N ALA A 128 5.77 -13.70 -18.02
CA ALA A 128 7.05 -13.88 -18.68
C ALA A 128 7.53 -12.63 -19.44
N ASP A 129 6.60 -11.72 -19.79
CA ASP A 129 6.90 -10.56 -20.63
C ASP A 129 7.82 -9.57 -19.92
N ASN A 130 8.66 -8.89 -20.70
CA ASN A 130 9.44 -7.75 -20.24
C ASN A 130 8.63 -6.47 -20.40
N TYR A 131 8.86 -5.51 -19.50
CA TYR A 131 8.41 -4.13 -19.67
C TYR A 131 9.61 -3.21 -19.87
N SER A 132 9.51 -2.23 -20.75
CA SER A 132 10.57 -1.26 -21.00
C SER A 132 10.02 0.13 -21.27
N LYS A 133 10.55 1.12 -20.56
CA LYS A 133 10.36 2.56 -20.80
C LYS A 133 11.73 3.23 -20.81
N GLY A 134 12.06 3.93 -21.90
CA GLY A 134 13.37 4.57 -22.11
C GLY A 134 14.18 3.90 -23.22
N ASP A 135 15.44 4.30 -23.37
CA ASP A 135 16.37 3.74 -24.36
C ASP A 135 16.93 2.40 -23.87
N HIS A 136 16.28 1.29 -24.28
CA HIS A 136 16.56 -0.05 -23.79
C HIS A 136 16.76 -1.07 -24.93
N LEU A 137 17.87 -1.81 -24.89
CA LEU A 137 18.14 -2.97 -25.73
C LEU A 137 18.08 -4.27 -24.91
N ASP A 138 17.10 -5.12 -25.19
CA ASP A 138 17.03 -6.46 -24.62
C ASP A 138 17.56 -7.53 -25.58
N ILE A 139 18.41 -8.42 -25.07
CA ILE A 139 18.90 -9.61 -25.75
C ILE A 139 18.60 -10.83 -24.86
N GLY A 140 17.38 -11.36 -24.98
CA GLY A 140 17.01 -12.65 -24.40
C GLY A 140 16.64 -12.63 -22.92
N SER A 141 16.35 -11.47 -22.33
CA SER A 141 15.90 -11.42 -20.94
C SER A 141 14.43 -11.78 -20.79
N LYS A 142 13.99 -12.12 -19.57
CA LYS A 142 12.60 -12.50 -19.26
C LYS A 142 12.13 -11.91 -17.94
N ASN A 143 10.82 -11.68 -17.80
CA ASN A 143 10.19 -11.18 -16.59
C ASN A 143 10.93 -9.96 -15.97
N THR A 144 11.40 -9.05 -16.83
CA THR A 144 12.23 -7.89 -16.44
C THR A 144 11.49 -6.58 -16.66
N LEU A 145 11.60 -5.64 -15.73
CA LEU A 145 11.15 -4.26 -15.90
C LEU A 145 12.37 -3.35 -16.03
N VAL A 146 12.39 -2.56 -17.09
CA VAL A 146 13.29 -1.41 -17.25
C VAL A 146 12.45 -0.15 -17.31
N PHE A 147 12.67 0.76 -16.37
CA PHE A 147 11.99 2.04 -16.29
C PHE A 147 13.01 3.15 -16.14
N SER A 148 13.29 3.87 -17.22
CA SER A 148 14.18 5.02 -17.22
C SER A 148 13.40 6.31 -17.42
N GLU A 149 13.63 7.27 -16.53
CA GLU A 149 13.21 8.67 -16.70
C GLU A 149 14.34 9.54 -17.27
N THR A 150 15.54 8.98 -17.42
CA THR A 150 16.68 9.65 -18.02
C THR A 150 16.92 9.17 -19.45
N ASN A 151 17.86 9.80 -20.16
CA ASN A 151 18.29 9.38 -21.49
C ASN A 151 19.43 8.36 -21.47
N ARG A 152 19.66 7.66 -20.35
CA ARG A 152 20.69 6.62 -20.25
C ARG A 152 20.28 5.41 -21.09
N PHE A 153 21.18 4.96 -21.96
CA PHE A 153 21.06 3.68 -22.64
C PHE A 153 21.23 2.53 -21.63
N ILE A 154 20.28 1.60 -21.63
CA ILE A 154 20.28 0.40 -20.78
C ILE A 154 20.29 -0.82 -21.71
N ALA A 155 21.09 -1.83 -21.38
CA ALA A 155 21.05 -3.11 -22.08
C ALA A 155 20.94 -4.27 -21.09
N THR A 156 20.07 -5.23 -21.38
CA THR A 156 19.93 -6.49 -20.64
C THR A 156 20.23 -7.66 -21.55
N ILE A 157 21.05 -8.62 -21.08
CA ILE A 157 21.42 -9.81 -21.84
C ILE A 157 21.18 -11.05 -20.99
N ASN A 158 20.27 -11.92 -21.43
CA ASN A 158 19.92 -13.18 -20.79
C ASN A 158 19.66 -13.05 -19.28
N THR A 159 19.05 -11.93 -18.86
CA THR A 159 18.69 -11.71 -17.46
C THR A 159 17.28 -12.21 -17.17
N THR A 160 16.96 -12.47 -15.91
CA THR A 160 15.61 -12.91 -15.54
C THR A 160 15.21 -12.31 -14.21
N ASN A 161 13.95 -11.89 -14.09
CA ASN A 161 13.39 -11.32 -12.87
C ASN A 161 14.08 -10.03 -12.40
N LEU A 162 14.56 -9.16 -13.31
CA LEU A 162 15.18 -7.91 -12.90
C LEU A 162 14.18 -6.74 -12.86
N ILE A 163 14.39 -5.86 -11.90
CA ILE A 163 13.80 -4.52 -11.86
C ILE A 163 14.95 -3.54 -11.98
N ILE A 164 14.92 -2.72 -13.03
CA ILE A 164 15.89 -1.65 -13.30
C ILE A 164 15.10 -0.35 -13.36
N VAL A 165 15.36 0.55 -12.43
CA VAL A 165 14.72 1.86 -12.37
C VAL A 165 15.79 2.94 -12.34
N ASP A 166 15.82 3.76 -13.38
CA ASP A 166 16.77 4.86 -13.54
C ASP A 166 16.04 6.20 -13.45
N THR A 167 16.34 6.96 -12.40
CA THR A 167 15.86 8.33 -12.19
C THR A 167 17.05 9.29 -12.17
N PRO A 168 16.82 10.61 -12.27
CA PRO A 168 17.92 11.59 -12.15
C PRO A 168 18.71 11.46 -10.84
N ASP A 169 18.06 11.03 -9.76
CA ASP A 169 18.66 10.91 -8.43
C ASP A 169 19.45 9.61 -8.27
N GLY A 170 19.04 8.52 -8.91
CA GLY A 170 19.72 7.23 -8.74
C GLY A 170 19.23 6.10 -9.63
N LEU A 171 20.00 5.01 -9.59
CA LEU A 171 19.71 3.76 -10.27
C LEU A 171 19.42 2.66 -9.24
N LEU A 172 18.23 2.06 -9.31
CA LEU A 172 17.88 0.85 -8.59
C LEU A 172 18.00 -0.34 -9.54
N VAL A 173 18.74 -1.36 -9.12
CA VAL A 173 18.75 -2.68 -9.75
C VAL A 173 18.48 -3.71 -8.67
N CYS A 174 17.43 -4.51 -8.82
CA CYS A 174 17.14 -5.59 -7.89
C CYS A 174 16.43 -6.76 -8.56
N ASP A 175 16.44 -7.90 -7.89
CA ASP A 175 15.54 -9.00 -8.22
C ASP A 175 14.08 -8.60 -7.93
N LYS A 176 13.17 -8.96 -8.84
CA LYS A 176 11.72 -8.67 -8.79
C LYS A 176 11.11 -9.08 -7.46
N PHE A 177 11.44 -10.28 -6.97
CA PHE A 177 10.89 -10.82 -5.72
C PHE A 177 11.49 -10.15 -4.47
N SER A 178 12.56 -9.36 -4.65
CA SER A 178 13.17 -8.54 -3.60
C SER A 178 12.80 -7.05 -3.68
N SER A 179 11.92 -6.64 -4.60
CA SER A 179 11.58 -5.22 -4.83
C SER A 179 11.07 -4.48 -3.57
N GLN A 180 10.35 -5.16 -2.67
CA GLN A 180 9.92 -4.60 -1.38
C GLN A 180 11.07 -4.18 -0.45
N LYS A 181 12.27 -4.75 -0.63
CA LYS A 181 13.46 -4.39 0.15
C LYS A 181 14.03 -3.02 -0.19
N VAL A 182 13.46 -2.29 -1.16
CA VAL A 182 13.77 -0.86 -1.39
C VAL A 182 13.63 -0.04 -0.09
N LYS A 183 12.74 -0.44 0.83
CA LYS A 183 12.60 0.18 2.15
C LYS A 183 13.86 0.06 3.01
N GLU A 184 14.62 -1.02 2.86
CA GLU A 184 15.91 -1.20 3.53
C GLU A 184 16.96 -0.23 2.97
N VAL A 185 16.94 0.02 1.66
CA VAL A 185 17.80 1.02 1.01
C VAL A 185 17.50 2.42 1.58
N ILE A 186 16.22 2.80 1.68
CA ILE A 186 15.79 4.08 2.28
C ILE A 186 16.28 4.18 3.74
N ALA A 187 16.11 3.12 4.54
CA ALA A 187 16.57 3.11 5.93
C ALA A 187 18.09 3.30 6.03
N GLU A 188 18.85 2.64 5.15
CA GLU A 188 20.30 2.74 5.12
C GLU A 188 20.78 4.12 4.65
N LEU A 189 20.14 4.72 3.64
CA LEU A 189 20.43 6.09 3.20
C LEU A 189 20.19 7.12 4.32
N LYS A 190 19.12 6.96 5.10
CA LYS A 190 18.86 7.78 6.30
C LYS A 190 19.98 7.63 7.32
N ARG A 191 20.40 6.39 7.61
CA ARG A 191 21.51 6.10 8.54
C ARG A 191 22.81 6.75 8.08
N ARG A 192 23.06 6.77 6.77
CA ARG A 192 24.23 7.41 6.14
C ARG A 192 24.09 8.92 5.93
N LYS A 193 22.95 9.52 6.32
CA LYS A 193 22.64 10.94 6.12
C LYS A 193 22.72 11.38 4.65
N ARG A 194 22.35 10.51 3.71
CA ARG A 194 22.26 10.81 2.27
C ARG A 194 20.88 11.38 1.93
N SER A 195 20.59 12.57 2.45
CA SER A 195 19.31 13.27 2.20
C SER A 195 19.14 13.74 0.75
N ASP A 196 20.22 13.76 -0.03
CA ASP A 196 20.21 14.00 -1.46
C ASP A 196 19.55 12.87 -2.28
N LEU A 197 19.34 11.69 -1.67
CA LEU A 197 18.77 10.49 -2.29
C LEU A 197 17.49 9.98 -1.59
N LEU A 198 16.84 10.81 -0.78
CA LEU A 198 15.71 10.44 0.09
C LEU A 198 14.43 11.20 -0.20
#